data_AF-Q3M2T5-F1
#
_entry.id   AF-Q3M2T5-F1
#
_cell.length_a   1.000
_cell.length_b   1.000
_cell.length_c   1.000
_cell.angle_alpha   90.00
_cell.angle_beta   90.00
_cell.angle_gamma   90.00
#
_symmetry.space_group_name_H-M   'P 1'
#
loop_
_entity.id
_entity.type
_entity.pdbx_description
1 polymer ?
#
loop_
_entity_poly.entity_id
_entity_poly.type
_entity_poly.pdbx_seq_one_letter_code
_entity_poly.pdbx_strand_id
1 'polypeptide(L)'
;MNSQDIIQGIRAYIALDGQMVIVAADGTYLGIITADVSHPESICNPQGNYGSIYSTTSTQNPNSLYGGAHGIYSPYNPHCVQPPQLIVNNQNAGVISINPHLPQRERHDLNMILGILLGARYSAKSMAEVVLDSYSQNRATSAWLMNQTLGF
;
A
#
# COMPACT_ATOMS: atom_id res chain seq x y z
N MET A 1 -10.83 19.21 -11.59
CA MET A 1 -11.25 17.81 -11.37
C MET A 1 -12.48 17.86 -10.48
N ASN A 2 -13.58 17.22 -10.86
CA ASN A 2 -14.80 17.26 -10.05
C ASN A 2 -14.72 16.18 -8.95
N SER A 3 -15.63 16.25 -7.96
CA SER A 3 -15.62 15.30 -6.84
C SER A 3 -15.91 13.85 -7.27
N GLN A 4 -16.64 13.64 -8.36
CA GLN A 4 -16.96 12.29 -8.88
C GLN A 4 -15.72 11.63 -9.49
N ASP A 5 -14.91 12.38 -10.24
CA ASP A 5 -13.66 11.89 -10.83
C ASP A 5 -12.69 11.42 -9.74
N ILE A 6 -12.59 12.19 -8.63
CA ILE A 6 -11.75 11.85 -7.48
C ILE A 6 -12.21 10.55 -6.82
N ILE A 7 -13.51 10.43 -6.55
CA ILE A 7 -14.09 9.23 -5.93
C ILE A 7 -13.87 8.01 -6.82
N GLN A 8 -14.03 8.17 -8.14
CA GLN A 8 -13.81 7.09 -9.09
C GLN A 8 -12.35 6.65 -9.13
N GLY A 9 -11.41 7.60 -9.07
CA GLY A 9 -9.98 7.30 -8.95
C GLY A 9 -9.64 6.53 -7.67
N ILE A 10 -10.18 6.94 -6.52
CA ILE A 10 -9.99 6.23 -5.24
C ILE A 10 -10.53 4.80 -5.32
N ARG A 11 -11.74 4.63 -5.85
CA ARG A 11 -12.36 3.30 -6.03
C ARG A 11 -11.55 2.40 -6.95
N ALA A 12 -10.95 2.97 -8.00
CA ALA A 12 -10.10 2.22 -8.91
C ALA A 12 -8.88 1.64 -8.19
N TYR A 13 -8.18 2.42 -7.36
CA TYR A 13 -7.05 1.89 -6.57
C TYR A 13 -7.47 0.76 -5.63
N ILE A 14 -8.59 0.93 -4.91
CA ILE A 14 -9.10 -0.11 -4.01
C ILE A 14 -9.44 -1.40 -4.78
N ALA A 15 -10.03 -1.30 -5.97
CA ALA A 15 -10.35 -2.45 -6.81
C ALA A 15 -9.11 -3.17 -7.37
N LEU A 16 -7.97 -2.46 -7.44
CA LEU A 16 -6.70 -2.97 -7.94
C LEU A 16 -5.75 -3.45 -6.82
N ASP A 17 -6.21 -3.52 -5.57
CA ASP A 17 -5.43 -4.04 -4.44
C ASP A 17 -4.86 -5.44 -4.77
N GLY A 18 -3.54 -5.58 -4.72
CA GLY A 18 -2.83 -6.83 -5.06
C GLY A 18 -2.66 -7.11 -6.56
N GLN A 19 -3.18 -6.26 -7.45
CA GLN A 19 -3.02 -6.39 -8.92
C GLN A 19 -1.98 -5.43 -9.49
N MET A 20 -1.54 -4.47 -8.69
CA MET A 20 -0.55 -3.47 -9.05
C MET A 20 0.85 -3.96 -8.69
N VAL A 21 1.76 -3.94 -9.66
CA VAL A 21 3.15 -4.35 -9.51
C VAL A 21 4.07 -3.16 -9.73
N ILE A 22 5.14 -3.07 -8.93
CA ILE A 22 6.20 -2.08 -9.13
C ILE A 22 7.39 -2.75 -9.81
N VAL A 23 7.83 -2.15 -10.92
CA VAL A 23 9.05 -2.57 -11.63
C VAL A 23 9.96 -1.36 -11.79
N ALA A 24 11.21 -1.45 -11.33
CA ALA A 24 12.20 -0.40 -11.54
C ALA A 24 12.54 -0.23 -13.03
N ALA A 25 13.09 0.92 -13.40
CA ALA A 25 13.45 1.21 -14.80
C ALA A 25 14.56 0.29 -15.35
N ASP A 26 15.34 -0.36 -14.48
CA ASP A 26 16.32 -1.38 -14.84
C ASP A 26 15.72 -2.80 -14.99
N GLY A 27 14.40 -2.93 -14.82
CA GLY A 27 13.68 -4.20 -14.88
C GLY A 27 13.60 -4.94 -13.55
N THR A 28 14.15 -4.40 -12.46
CA THR A 28 14.08 -5.04 -11.14
C THR A 28 12.64 -5.04 -10.64
N TYR A 29 12.12 -6.23 -10.30
CA TYR A 29 10.83 -6.36 -9.63
C TYR A 29 10.92 -5.88 -8.19
N LEU A 30 10.02 -4.97 -7.80
CA LEU A 30 10.02 -4.31 -6.49
C LEU A 30 8.80 -4.69 -5.62
N GLY A 31 8.02 -5.69 -6.04
CA GLY A 31 6.88 -6.22 -5.28
C GLY A 31 5.52 -5.72 -5.75
N ILE A 32 4.49 -6.18 -5.05
CA ILE A 32 3.09 -5.82 -5.31
C ILE A 32 2.61 -4.75 -4.35
N ILE A 33 1.79 -3.83 -4.86
CA ILE A 33 1.09 -2.84 -4.05
C ILE A 33 -0.17 -3.50 -3.51
N THR A 34 -0.11 -3.90 -2.24
CA THR A 34 -1.28 -4.39 -1.52
C THR A 34 -1.29 -3.95 -0.07
N ALA A 35 -2.49 -3.73 0.47
CA ALA A 35 -2.66 -3.55 1.90
C ALA A 35 -2.47 -4.86 2.68
N ASP A 36 -2.34 -6.01 2.00
CA ASP A 36 -2.08 -7.29 2.66
C ASP A 36 -0.64 -7.43 3.18
N VAL A 37 -0.43 -7.14 4.46
CA VAL A 37 0.87 -7.21 5.12
C VAL A 37 1.43 -8.64 5.27
N SER A 38 0.59 -9.68 5.17
CA SER A 38 1.05 -11.07 5.25
C SER A 38 1.45 -11.63 3.89
N HIS A 39 1.09 -10.97 2.78
CA HIS A 39 1.45 -11.43 1.45
C HIS A 39 2.98 -11.35 1.26
N PRO A 40 3.65 -12.41 0.78
CA PRO A 40 5.11 -12.48 0.72
C PRO A 40 5.72 -11.42 -0.22
N GLU A 41 4.98 -11.06 -1.26
CA GLU A 41 5.42 -10.06 -2.25
C GLU A 41 4.97 -8.63 -1.94
N SER A 42 4.23 -8.42 -0.85
CA SER A 42 3.68 -7.10 -0.51
C SER A 42 4.76 -6.11 -0.12
N ILE A 43 4.70 -4.91 -0.69
CA ILE A 43 5.52 -3.78 -0.24
C ILE A 43 5.12 -3.26 1.16
N CYS A 44 3.97 -3.70 1.67
CA CYS A 44 3.54 -3.41 3.05
C CYS A 44 3.96 -4.51 4.04
N ASN A 45 4.61 -5.58 3.59
CA ASN A 45 5.12 -6.63 4.48
C ASN A 45 6.51 -6.25 5.02
N PRO A 46 6.64 -5.85 6.29
CA PRO A 46 7.92 -5.41 6.86
C PRO A 46 8.95 -6.53 7.01
N GLN A 47 8.52 -7.79 6.98
CA GLN A 47 9.36 -8.98 7.02
C GLN A 47 9.66 -9.52 5.62
N GLY A 48 8.96 -9.05 4.59
CA GLY A 48 9.11 -9.48 3.21
C GLY A 48 10.25 -8.78 2.48
N ASN A 49 10.70 -9.38 1.38
CA ASN A 49 11.80 -8.86 0.56
C ASN A 49 11.49 -7.49 -0.07
N TYR A 50 10.22 -7.13 -0.23
CA TYR A 50 9.80 -5.95 -0.96
C TYR A 50 9.23 -4.84 -0.07
N GLY A 51 8.88 -5.16 1.19
CA GLY A 51 8.39 -4.20 2.18
C GLY A 51 9.34 -3.97 3.36
N SER A 52 10.37 -4.79 3.54
CA SER A 52 11.34 -4.60 4.61
C SER A 52 12.20 -3.36 4.40
N ILE A 53 12.39 -2.57 5.46
CA ILE A 53 13.29 -1.42 5.46
C ILE A 53 14.77 -1.80 5.32
N TYR A 54 15.11 -3.08 5.48
CA TYR A 54 16.48 -3.58 5.40
C TYR A 54 16.78 -4.25 4.04
N SER A 55 15.77 -4.50 3.22
CA SER A 55 15.96 -5.16 1.92
C SER A 55 16.46 -4.18 0.86
N THR A 56 17.44 -4.59 0.06
CA THR A 56 18.01 -3.77 -1.01
C THR A 56 17.07 -3.60 -2.21
N THR A 57 16.03 -4.44 -2.34
CA THR A 57 15.01 -4.39 -3.41
C THR A 57 13.69 -3.82 -2.94
N SER A 58 13.64 -3.28 -1.72
CA SER A 58 12.42 -2.71 -1.13
C SER A 58 12.34 -1.21 -1.40
N THR A 59 11.15 -0.76 -1.80
CA THR A 59 10.85 0.68 -1.87
C THR A 59 10.78 1.31 -0.47
N GLN A 60 10.55 0.51 0.58
CA GLN A 60 10.51 1.01 1.96
C GLN A 60 11.90 1.18 2.59
N ASN A 61 12.97 0.74 1.91
CA ASN A 61 14.33 0.91 2.40
C ASN A 61 14.88 2.30 2.02
N PRO A 62 15.07 3.23 2.99
CA PRO A 62 15.53 4.58 2.71
C PRO A 62 17.00 4.66 2.24
N ASN A 63 17.75 3.57 2.36
CA ASN A 63 19.14 3.48 1.92
C ASN A 63 19.30 2.71 0.60
N SER A 64 18.21 2.22 -0.01
CA SER A 64 18.27 1.51 -1.30
C SER A 64 18.15 2.47 -2.49
N LEU A 65 18.53 1.98 -3.68
CA LEU A 65 18.33 2.70 -4.95
C LEU A 65 16.84 2.89 -5.29
N TYR A 66 15.95 2.09 -4.69
CA TYR A 66 14.53 2.00 -4.99
C TYR A 66 13.64 2.65 -3.93
N GLY A 67 14.18 3.00 -2.76
CA GLY A 67 13.43 3.62 -1.66
C GLY A 67 14.07 4.87 -1.07
N GLY A 68 15.36 5.11 -1.34
CA GLY A 68 16.06 6.27 -0.80
C GLY A 68 15.69 7.59 -1.46
N ALA A 69 15.82 8.70 -0.72
CA ALA A 69 15.51 10.05 -1.21
C ALA A 69 16.41 10.49 -2.39
N HIS A 70 17.57 9.86 -2.57
CA HIS A 70 18.50 10.10 -3.66
C HIS A 70 18.63 8.91 -4.62
N GLY A 71 17.80 7.87 -4.46
CA GLY A 71 17.80 6.71 -5.33
C GLY A 71 17.42 7.08 -6.76
N ILE A 72 18.16 6.58 -7.74
CA ILE A 72 17.92 6.86 -9.17
C ILE A 72 16.64 6.20 -9.70
N TYR A 73 16.16 5.17 -9.00
CA TYR A 73 14.92 4.42 -9.28
C TYR A 73 13.89 4.57 -8.16
N SER A 74 14.08 5.55 -7.28
CA SER A 74 13.22 5.70 -6.11
C SER A 74 11.97 6.50 -6.47
N PRO A 75 10.77 6.03 -6.08
CA PRO A 75 9.55 6.82 -6.23
C PRO A 75 9.56 8.06 -5.33
N TYR A 76 10.42 8.07 -4.30
CA TYR A 76 10.52 9.13 -3.29
C TYR A 76 11.61 10.16 -3.58
N ASN A 77 12.35 10.01 -4.68
CA ASN A 77 13.31 11.02 -5.10
C ASN A 77 12.59 12.11 -5.94
N PRO A 78 12.51 13.38 -5.49
CA PRO A 78 11.83 14.44 -6.21
C PRO A 78 12.53 14.85 -7.52
N HIS A 79 13.75 14.36 -7.75
CA HIS A 79 14.51 14.56 -8.98
C HIS A 79 14.81 13.23 -9.68
N CYS A 80 14.01 12.18 -9.39
CA CYS A 80 14.14 10.88 -10.03
C CYS A 80 14.02 10.99 -11.55
N VAL A 81 15.06 10.56 -12.26
CA VAL A 81 15.11 10.60 -13.73
C VAL A 81 14.54 9.32 -14.34
N GLN A 82 14.63 8.20 -13.60
CA GLN A 82 14.20 6.88 -14.04
C GLN A 82 13.20 6.30 -13.05
N PRO A 83 12.00 6.89 -12.94
CA PRO A 83 11.01 6.44 -11.97
C PRO A 83 10.58 5.00 -12.25
N PRO A 84 10.24 4.23 -11.20
CA PRO A 84 9.70 2.89 -11.36
C PRO A 84 8.34 2.93 -12.07
N GLN A 85 8.05 1.88 -12.82
CA GLN A 85 6.82 1.69 -13.56
C GLN A 85 5.76 1.01 -12.69
N LEU A 86 4.52 1.45 -12.84
CA LEU A 86 3.34 0.79 -12.31
C LEU A 86 2.79 -0.14 -13.38
N ILE A 87 2.81 -1.44 -13.12
CA ILE A 87 2.28 -2.46 -14.03
C ILE A 87 0.96 -2.98 -13.47
N VAL A 88 -0.09 -2.99 -14.29
CA VAL A 88 -1.42 -3.53 -13.98
C VAL A 88 -1.84 -4.43 -15.11
N ASN A 89 -2.20 -5.69 -14.82
CA ASN A 89 -2.59 -6.68 -15.84
C ASN A 89 -1.56 -6.78 -16.99
N ASN A 90 -0.27 -6.79 -16.66
CA ASN A 90 0.86 -6.81 -17.62
C ASN A 90 0.93 -5.60 -18.57
N GLN A 91 0.19 -4.52 -18.29
CA GLN A 91 0.26 -3.27 -19.03
C GLN A 91 0.86 -2.16 -18.16
N ASN A 92 1.65 -1.29 -18.78
CA ASN A 92 2.17 -0.11 -18.10
C ASN A 92 1.02 0.87 -17.86
N ALA A 93 0.70 1.12 -16.58
CA ALA A 93 -0.34 2.04 -16.15
C ALA A 93 0.21 3.43 -15.82
N GLY A 94 1.53 3.62 -15.84
CA GLY A 94 2.20 4.88 -15.55
C GLY A 94 3.49 4.67 -14.76
N VAL A 95 3.98 5.74 -14.16
CA VAL A 95 5.17 5.74 -13.30
C VAL A 95 4.81 6.11 -11.88
N ILE A 96 5.54 5.54 -10.93
CA ILE A 96 5.40 5.84 -9.51
C ILE A 96 6.50 6.84 -9.14
N SER A 97 6.11 8.08 -8.85
CA SER A 97 7.07 9.13 -8.56
C SER A 97 6.44 10.33 -7.88
N ILE A 98 7.19 10.96 -6.99
CA ILE A 98 6.88 12.31 -6.46
C ILE A 98 7.51 13.44 -7.29
N ASN A 99 8.30 13.14 -8.33
CA ASN A 99 9.00 14.15 -9.12
C ASN A 99 7.99 15.11 -9.80
N PRO A 100 7.97 16.41 -9.41
CA PRO A 100 6.98 17.37 -9.90
C PRO A 100 7.14 17.69 -11.39
N HIS A 101 8.32 17.43 -11.98
CA HIS A 101 8.63 17.72 -13.37
C HIS A 101 8.13 16.67 -14.36
N LEU A 102 7.69 15.51 -13.87
CA LEU A 102 7.07 14.48 -14.72
C LEU A 102 5.61 14.83 -15.06
N PRO A 103 5.10 14.41 -16.25
CA PRO A 103 3.71 14.61 -16.63
C PRO A 103 2.74 14.04 -15.60
N GLN A 104 1.81 14.87 -15.10
CA GLN A 104 0.89 14.49 -14.02
C GLN A 104 -0.05 13.33 -14.40
N ARG A 105 -0.43 13.20 -15.68
CA ARG A 105 -1.43 12.21 -16.13
C ARG A 105 -0.97 10.76 -16.02
N GLU A 106 0.33 10.55 -15.93
CA GLU A 106 0.95 9.22 -15.90
C GLU A 106 1.72 9.01 -14.58
N ARG A 107 1.58 9.93 -13.62
CA ARG A 107 2.34 9.91 -12.36
C ARG A 107 1.45 9.51 -11.19
N HIS A 108 1.88 8.50 -10.47
CA HIS A 108 1.24 7.99 -9.27
C HIS A 108 2.12 8.22 -8.06
N ASP A 109 1.54 8.75 -6.98
CA ASP A 109 2.23 8.85 -5.69
C ASP A 109 2.03 7.54 -4.90
N LEU A 110 3.13 6.86 -4.58
CA LEU A 110 3.09 5.58 -3.87
C LEU A 110 2.45 5.70 -2.49
N ASN A 111 2.77 6.77 -1.75
CA ASN A 111 2.26 6.97 -0.41
C ASN A 111 0.75 7.28 -0.43
N MET A 112 0.29 7.99 -1.46
CA MET A 112 -1.14 8.21 -1.66
C MET A 112 -1.88 6.89 -1.90
N ILE A 113 -1.37 6.03 -2.79
CA ILE A 113 -2.00 4.73 -3.08
C ILE A 113 -2.03 3.88 -1.80
N LEU A 114 -0.90 3.76 -1.11
CA LEU A 114 -0.82 3.00 0.15
C LEU A 114 -1.77 3.55 1.21
N GLY A 115 -1.88 4.88 1.34
CA GLY A 115 -2.83 5.51 2.26
C GLY A 115 -4.29 5.16 1.93
N ILE A 116 -4.66 5.15 0.65
CA ILE A 116 -6.00 4.73 0.20
C ILE A 116 -6.26 3.27 0.56
N LEU A 117 -5.33 2.36 0.24
CA LEU A 117 -5.51 0.93 0.45
C LEU A 117 -5.55 0.56 1.94
N LEU A 118 -4.60 1.07 2.73
CA LEU A 118 -4.55 0.84 4.17
C LEU A 118 -5.76 1.47 4.86
N GLY A 119 -6.17 2.69 4.45
CA GLY A 119 -7.36 3.34 4.98
C GLY A 119 -8.66 2.58 4.66
N ALA A 120 -8.77 2.01 3.46
CA ALA A 120 -9.90 1.15 3.09
C ALA A 120 -9.91 -0.16 3.90
N ARG A 121 -8.74 -0.81 4.05
CA ARG A 121 -8.60 -2.06 4.80
C ARG A 121 -8.88 -1.89 6.30
N TYR A 122 -8.41 -0.78 6.90
CA TYR A 122 -8.52 -0.53 8.35
C TYR A 122 -9.54 0.55 8.71
N SER A 123 -10.54 0.78 7.85
CA SER A 123 -11.65 1.70 8.14
C SER A 123 -12.35 1.35 9.46
N ALA A 124 -13.01 2.32 10.11
CA ALA A 124 -13.76 2.07 11.34
C ALA A 124 -14.81 0.95 11.19
N LYS A 125 -15.36 0.78 9.99
CA LYS A 125 -16.31 -0.28 9.67
C LYS A 125 -15.66 -1.66 9.65
N SER A 126 -14.51 -1.81 8.98
CA SER A 126 -13.78 -3.08 8.98
C SER A 126 -13.19 -3.40 10.35
N MET A 127 -12.77 -2.38 11.12
CA MET A 127 -12.34 -2.56 12.50
C MET A 127 -13.49 -3.07 13.38
N ALA A 128 -14.70 -2.52 13.22
CA ALA A 128 -15.88 -3.02 13.91
C ALA A 128 -16.19 -4.48 13.53
N GLU A 129 -16.07 -4.85 12.26
CA GLU A 129 -16.24 -6.23 11.79
C GLU A 129 -15.20 -7.19 12.39
N VAL A 130 -13.91 -6.80 12.42
CA VAL A 130 -12.83 -7.58 13.04
C VAL A 130 -13.05 -7.74 14.54
N VAL A 131 -13.45 -6.66 15.23
CA VAL A 131 -13.80 -6.69 16.66
C VAL A 131 -15.00 -7.61 16.88
N LEU A 132 -16.06 -7.50 16.08
CA LEU A 132 -17.25 -8.34 16.18
C LEU A 132 -16.93 -9.82 15.95
N ASP A 133 -16.10 -10.15 14.95
CA ASP A 133 -15.66 -11.53 14.69
C ASP A 133 -14.86 -12.07 15.89
N SER A 134 -13.90 -11.29 16.39
CA SER A 134 -13.13 -11.63 17.59
C SER A 134 -14.00 -11.81 18.84
N TYR A 135 -15.02 -10.96 19.02
CA TYR A 135 -16.04 -11.08 20.07
C TYR A 135 -16.90 -12.33 19.88
N SER A 136 -17.25 -12.67 18.64
CA SER A 136 -18.06 -13.86 18.32
C SER A 136 -17.30 -15.15 18.66
N GLN A 137 -16.00 -15.19 18.33
CA GLN A 137 -15.11 -16.30 18.62
C GLN A 137 -14.82 -16.42 20.12
N ASN A 138 -14.75 -15.30 20.84
CA ASN A 138 -14.48 -15.25 22.28
C ASN A 138 -15.73 -15.04 23.14
N ARG A 139 -16.93 -15.39 22.65
CA ARG A 139 -18.21 -15.12 23.32
C ARG A 139 -18.25 -15.53 24.79
N ALA A 140 -17.63 -16.65 25.17
CA ALA A 140 -17.59 -17.13 26.55
C ALA A 140 -16.77 -16.18 27.45
N THR A 141 -15.58 -15.79 27.00
CA THR A 141 -14.69 -14.85 27.72
C THR A 141 -15.31 -13.45 27.77
N SER A 142 -15.93 -13.00 26.67
CA SER A 142 -16.63 -11.72 26.61
C SER A 142 -17.85 -11.68 27.54
N ALA A 143 -18.65 -12.75 27.59
CA ALA A 143 -19.80 -12.85 28.49
C ALA A 143 -19.38 -12.91 29.96
N TRP A 144 -18.30 -13.63 30.28
CA TRP A 144 -17.71 -13.64 31.61
C TRP A 144 -17.25 -12.25 32.06
N LEU A 145 -16.54 -11.51 31.20
CA LEU A 145 -16.12 -10.13 31.46
C LEU A 145 -17.33 -9.20 31.64
N MET A 146 -18.35 -9.31 30.79
CA MET A 146 -19.58 -8.51 30.90
C MET A 146 -20.31 -8.79 32.21
N ASN A 147 -20.37 -10.05 32.65
CA ASN A 147 -21.01 -10.40 33.92
C ASN A 147 -20.23 -9.87 35.13
N GLN A 148 -18.90 -9.82 35.06
CA GLN A 148 -18.08 -9.22 36.11
C GLN A 148 -18.11 -7.69 36.15
N THR A 149 -18.34 -7.03 35.00
CA THR A 149 -18.26 -5.57 34.89
C THR A 149 -19.60 -4.86 34.95
N LEU A 150 -20.68 -5.48 34.45
CA LEU A 150 -22.02 -4.88 34.41
C LEU A 150 -22.97 -5.40 35.50
N GLY A 151 -22.58 -6.43 36.26
CA GLY A 151 -23.29 -6.90 37.46
C GLY A 151 -24.78 -7.14 37.24
N PHE A 152 -25.14 -8.20 36.50
CA PHE A 152 -26.50 -8.76 36.50
C PHE A 152 -26.52 -10.09 37.25
#